data_AF-A0A392UPS0-F1
#
_entry.id   AF-A0A392UPS0-F1
#
_cell.length_a   1.000
_cell.length_b   1.000
_cell.length_c   1.000
_cell.angle_alpha   90.00
_cell.angle_beta   90.00
_cell.angle_gamma   90.00
#
_symmetry.space_group_name_H-M   'P 1'
#
loop_
_entity.id
_entity.type
_entity.pdbx_description
1 polymer ?
#
loop_
_entity_poly.entity_id
_entity_poly.type
_entity_poly.pdbx_seq_one_letter_code
_entity_poly.pdbx_strand_id
1 'polypeptide(L)' 'MTPVEDEPEAAHGLTTRVELVEKIRSLGQDVLAGVKYGFDNAVAQVKVLNPTIEFNTEGLSVLKRVENGQIIIP' A
#
# COMPACT_ATOMS: atom_id res chain seq x y z
N MET A 1 16.60 24.73 10.62
CA MET A 1 17.76 23.82 10.67
C MET A 1 18.10 23.46 9.23
N THR A 2 19.37 23.30 8.89
CA THR A 2 19.73 22.82 7.55
C THR A 2 19.36 21.32 7.47
N PRO A 3 18.64 20.87 6.44
CA PRO A 3 18.32 19.46 6.30
C PRO A 3 19.57 18.58 6.20
N VAL A 4 19.48 17.35 6.71
CA VAL A 4 20.52 16.34 6.48
C VAL A 4 20.35 15.71 5.09
N GLU A 5 21.41 15.13 4.52
CA GLU A 5 21.42 14.63 3.13
C GLU A 5 20.29 13.65 2.82
N ASP A 6 19.95 12.77 3.77
CA ASP A 6 18.88 11.77 3.64
C ASP A 6 17.55 12.21 4.29
N GLU A 7 17.36 13.50 4.58
CA GLU A 7 16.10 13.97 5.12
C GLU A 7 15.00 13.86 4.05
N PRO A 8 13.92 13.11 4.30
CA PRO A 8 12.84 13.01 3.32
C PRO A 8 12.22 14.38 3.13
N GLU A 9 11.89 14.75 1.89
CA GLU A 9 11.31 16.08 1.61
C GLU A 9 10.00 16.32 2.39
N ALA A 10 9.30 15.24 2.72
CA ALA A 10 8.11 15.24 3.55
C ALA A 10 8.36 15.72 5.00
N ALA A 11 9.60 15.70 5.49
CA ALA A 11 10.00 16.16 6.82
C ALA A 11 10.53 17.60 6.84
N HIS A 12 10.80 18.20 5.66
CA HIS A 12 11.29 19.56 5.58
C HIS A 12 10.34 20.56 6.25
N GLY A 13 10.89 21.38 7.14
CA GLY A 13 10.16 22.44 7.82
C GLY A 13 9.34 22.00 9.04
N LEU A 14 9.33 20.71 9.38
CA LEU A 14 8.76 20.24 10.64
C LEU A 14 9.70 20.64 11.79
N THR A 15 9.17 21.27 12.83
CA THR A 15 9.97 21.83 13.93
C THR A 15 9.65 21.17 15.28
N THR A 16 8.56 20.42 15.36
CA THR A 16 8.08 19.77 16.57
C THR A 16 7.84 18.27 16.39
N ARG A 17 7.88 17.54 17.50
CA ARG A 17 7.51 16.11 17.52
C ARG A 17 6.06 15.89 17.09
N VAL A 18 5.15 16.82 17.40
CA VAL A 18 3.73 16.70 17.04
C VAL A 18 3.57 16.71 15.53
N GLU A 19 4.17 17.70 14.86
CA GLU A 19 4.17 17.82 13.39
C GLU A 19 4.75 16.57 12.71
N LEU A 20 5.85 16.03 13.24
CA LEU A 20 6.44 14.78 12.73
C LEU A 20 5.49 13.58 12.87
N VAL A 21 4.87 13.40 14.03
CA VAL A 21 3.92 12.28 14.27
C VAL A 21 2.69 12.40 13.37
N GLU A 22 2.18 13.61 13.16
CA GLU A 22 1.07 13.85 12.25
C GLU A 22 1.43 13.55 10.80
N LYS A 23 2.62 13.97 10.36
CA LYS A 23 3.11 13.69 9.01
C LYS A 23 3.28 12.19 8.78
N ILE A 24 3.88 11.47 9.72
CA ILE A 24 4.03 10.00 9.66
C ILE A 24 2.66 9.33 9.56
N ARG A 25 1.67 9.77 10.35
CA ARG A 25 0.30 9.23 10.29
C ARG A 25 -0.31 9.45 8.91
N SER A 26 -0.23 10.67 8.37
CA SER A 26 -0.74 10.99 7.04
C SER A 26 -0.11 10.11 5.97
N LEU A 27 1.23 10.02 5.94
CA LEU A 27 1.95 9.18 4.99
C LEU A 27 1.57 7.70 5.12
N GLY A 28 1.39 7.22 6.35
CA GLY A 28 0.93 5.84 6.58
C GLY A 28 -0.46 5.56 6.01
N GLN A 29 -1.39 6.53 6.09
CA GLN A 29 -2.70 6.42 5.46
C GLN A 29 -2.60 6.46 3.93
N ASP A 30 -1.79 7.36 3.38
CA ASP A 30 -1.59 7.49 1.94
C ASP A 30 -0.99 6.21 1.34
N VAL A 31 0.00 5.61 2.01
CA VAL A 31 0.59 4.32 1.61
C VAL A 31 -0.44 3.20 1.67
N LEU A 32 -1.24 3.11 2.73
CA LEU A 32 -2.28 2.10 2.86
C LEU A 32 -3.33 2.24 1.75
N ALA A 33 -3.77 3.46 1.45
CA ALA A 33 -4.70 3.74 0.37
C ALA A 33 -4.11 3.39 -1.00
N GLY A 34 -2.84 3.74 -1.24
CA GLY A 34 -2.12 3.41 -2.47
C GLY A 34 -1.97 1.91 -2.69
N VAL A 35 -1.61 1.14 -1.65
CA VAL A 35 -1.50 -0.33 -1.71
C VAL A 35 -2.87 -0.95 -2.02
N LYS A 36 -3.93 -0.52 -1.34
CA LYS A 36 -5.28 -1.02 -1.61
C LYS A 36 -5.70 -0.73 -3.05
N TYR A 37 -5.50 0.50 -3.50
CA TYR A 37 -5.83 0.90 -4.87
C TYR A 37 -5.05 0.07 -5.90
N GLY A 38 -3.73 -0.05 -5.73
CA GLY A 38 -2.87 -0.82 -6.63
C GLY A 38 -3.30 -2.28 -6.73
N PHE A 39 -3.63 -2.90 -5.59
CA PHE A 39 -4.14 -4.26 -5.54
C PHE A 39 -5.47 -4.42 -6.27
N ASP A 40 -6.47 -3.60 -5.93
CA ASP A 40 -7.80 -3.65 -6.55
C ASP A 40 -7.71 -3.43 -8.07
N ASN A 41 -6.85 -2.49 -8.50
CA ASN A 41 -6.60 -2.21 -9.91
C ASN A 41 -5.93 -3.39 -10.63
N ALA A 42 -4.94 -4.04 -10.00
CA ALA A 42 -4.31 -5.24 -10.58
C ALA A 42 -5.32 -6.38 -10.73
N VAL A 43 -6.17 -6.63 -9.73
CA VAL A 43 -7.26 -7.63 -9.82
C VAL A 43 -8.23 -7.28 -10.96
N ALA A 44 -8.60 -6.01 -11.12
CA ALA A 44 -9.45 -5.56 -12.21
C ALA A 44 -8.79 -5.80 -13.58
N GLN A 45 -7.51 -5.46 -13.73
CA GLN A 45 -6.76 -5.71 -14.97
C GLN A 45 -6.71 -7.19 -15.33
N VAL A 46 -6.49 -8.09 -14.35
CA VAL A 46 -6.50 -9.55 -14.60
C VAL A 46 -7.84 -9.99 -15.18
N LYS A 47 -8.96 -9.50 -14.65
CA LYS A 47 -10.30 -9.82 -15.17
C LYS A 47 -10.49 -9.30 -16.59
N VAL A 48 -10.05 -8.08 -16.89
CA VAL A 48 -10.15 -7.47 -18.22
C VAL A 48 -9.32 -8.24 -19.26
N LEU A 49 -8.10 -8.66 -18.89
CA LEU A 49 -7.18 -9.37 -19.79
C LEU A 49 -7.59 -10.82 -20.07
N ASN A 50 -8.54 -11.36 -19.31
CA ASN A 50 -8.97 -12.76 -19.40
C ASN A 50 -10.50 -12.85 -19.50
N PRO A 51 -11.11 -12.32 -20.59
CA PRO A 51 -12.56 -12.12 -20.67
C PRO A 51 -13.38 -13.41 -20.73
N THR A 52 -12.74 -14.55 -21.01
CA THR A 52 -13.40 -15.87 -21.09
C THR A 52 -13.27 -16.67 -19.80
N ILE A 53 -12.61 -16.13 -18.77
CA ILE A 53 -12.37 -16.80 -17.49
C ILE A 53 -13.01 -15.97 -16.38
N GLU A 54 -13.92 -16.57 -15.63
CA GLU A 54 -14.44 -15.96 -14.40
C GLU A 54 -13.52 -16.30 -13.22
N PHE A 55 -12.80 -15.30 -12.72
CA PHE A 55 -11.91 -15.48 -11.56
C PHE A 55 -12.70 -15.39 -10.26
N ASN A 56 -12.59 -16.43 -9.42
CA ASN A 56 -12.98 -16.32 -8.02
C ASN A 56 -11.99 -15.40 -7.28
N THR A 57 -12.47 -14.28 -6.78
CA THR A 57 -11.68 -13.31 -6.01
C THR A 57 -11.99 -13.33 -4.51
N GLU A 58 -12.82 -14.26 -4.05
CA GLU A 58 -13.11 -14.42 -2.63
C GLU A 58 -11.84 -14.80 -1.86
N GLY A 59 -11.62 -14.13 -0.72
CA GLY A 59 -10.49 -14.39 0.15
C GLY A 59 -9.15 -13.78 -0.28
N LEU A 60 -9.07 -13.16 -1.47
CA LEU A 60 -7.93 -12.36 -1.91
C LEU A 60 -7.66 -11.22 -0.94
N SER A 61 -6.38 -10.98 -0.62
CA SER A 61 -5.97 -9.94 0.30
C SER A 61 -4.51 -9.58 0.11
N VAL A 62 -4.20 -8.28 0.22
CA VAL A 62 -2.82 -7.75 0.26
C VAL A 62 -2.00 -8.28 1.43
N LEU A 63 -2.64 -8.83 2.46
CA LEU A 63 -1.99 -9.35 3.67
C LEU A 63 -1.76 -10.85 3.63
N LYS A 64 -2.26 -11.55 2.61
CA LYS A 64 -2.14 -13.00 2.49
C LYS A 64 -1.12 -13.37 1.43
N ARG A 65 -0.56 -14.58 1.54
CA ARG A 65 0.34 -15.16 0.53
C ARG A 65 -0.14 -16.53 0.10
N VAL A 66 0.38 -17.01 -1.03
CA VAL A 66 0.13 -18.35 -1.52
C VAL A 66 1.27 -19.27 -1.09
N GLU A 67 0.95 -20.32 -0.36
CA GLU A 67 1.88 -21.41 -0.03
C GLU A 67 1.26 -22.75 -0.43
N ASN A 68 1.99 -23.56 -1.19
CA ASN A 68 1.54 -24.88 -1.64
C ASN A 68 0.13 -24.87 -2.29
N GLY A 69 -0.20 -23.80 -3.03
CA GLY A 69 -1.50 -23.62 -3.69
C GLY A 69 -2.64 -23.16 -2.77
N GLN A 70 -2.37 -22.86 -1.50
CA GLN A 70 -3.35 -22.35 -0.54
C GLN A 70 -3.07 -20.90 -0.17
N ILE A 71 -4.14 -20.13 0.04
CA ILE A 71 -4.05 -18.76 0.55
C ILE A 71 -3.98 -18.80 2.07
N ILE A 72 -2.88 -18.32 2.64
CA ILE A 72 -2.66 -18.29 4.09
C ILE A 72 -2.43 -16.87 4.61
N ILE A 73 -2.69 -16.67 5.91
CA ILE A 73 -2.19 -15.50 6.64
C ILE A 73 -0.72 -15.83 6.99
N PRO A 74 0.25 -14.97 6.61
CA PRO A 74 1.67 -15.20 6.87
C PRO A 74 2.01 -15.50 8.33
#